data_AF-A0A2A3H1P2-F1
#
_entry.id   AF-A0A2A3H1P2-F1
#
_cell.length_a   1.000
_cell.length_b   1.000
_cell.length_c   1.000
_cell.angle_alpha   90.00
_cell.angle_beta   90.00
_cell.angle_gamma   90.00
#
_symmetry.space_group_name_H-M   'P 1'
#
loop_
_entity.id
_entity.type
_entity.pdbx_description
1 polymer ?
#
loop_
_entity_poly.entity_id
_entity_poly.type
_entity_poly.pdbx_seq_one_letter_code
_entity_poly.pdbx_strand_id
1 'polypeptide(L)'
;MTDQPRRRLVLASQSPARLNLLRQAGLAPEVIVSGVDEEAVSAPTPAELALALAEAKASVVAARPEVQGALVIGCDSVLDLDGQALGKPADSEEATARWKAMRGRAGTLQTGHCIYDTAAKRYASATASTVVRFGEPTDEEIAAYVASGEPLHVAGAFTLDGRSAPFIEGIDGDHGNVIGISLPLVRRLLAELGVGITELWTPREK
;
A
#
# COMPACT_ATOMS: atom_id res chain seq x y z
N MET A 1 -25.73 -4.18 -22.64
CA MET A 1 -24.75 -4.48 -21.58
C MET A 1 -24.08 -5.77 -21.97
N THR A 2 -22.87 -5.70 -22.51
CA THR A 2 -22.12 -6.89 -22.90
C THR A 2 -21.64 -7.58 -21.63
N ASP A 3 -22.13 -8.81 -21.43
CA ASP A 3 -21.76 -9.72 -20.36
C ASP A 3 -20.36 -10.28 -20.63
N GLN A 4 -19.35 -9.40 -20.59
CA GLN A 4 -17.96 -9.85 -20.59
C GLN A 4 -17.65 -10.40 -19.20
N PRO A 5 -17.13 -11.63 -19.10
CA PRO A 5 -16.75 -12.19 -17.81
C PRO A 5 -15.71 -11.27 -17.17
N ARG A 6 -15.99 -10.84 -15.93
CA ARG A 6 -15.11 -9.96 -15.16
C ARG A 6 -13.71 -10.58 -15.09
N ARG A 7 -12.68 -9.81 -15.46
CA ARG A 7 -11.29 -10.26 -15.26
C ARG A 7 -11.05 -10.52 -13.77
N ARG A 8 -10.48 -11.68 -13.47
CA ARG A 8 -10.10 -12.04 -12.11
C ARG A 8 -9.04 -11.07 -11.60
N LEU A 9 -9.25 -10.56 -10.38
CA LEU A 9 -8.35 -9.61 -9.73
C LEU A 9 -7.69 -10.28 -8.52
N VAL A 10 -6.37 -10.19 -8.42
CA VAL A 10 -5.58 -10.76 -7.33
C VAL A 10 -4.80 -9.64 -6.64
N LEU A 11 -4.87 -9.59 -5.31
CA LEU A 11 -4.03 -8.72 -4.48
C LEU A 11 -2.85 -9.54 -3.94
N ALA A 12 -1.64 -9.16 -4.36
CA ALA A 12 -0.37 -9.75 -3.94
C ALA A 12 0.10 -9.22 -2.56
N SER A 13 -0.82 -9.08 -1.60
CA SER A 13 -0.55 -8.44 -0.31
C SER A 13 -1.37 -9.06 0.83
N GLN A 14 -0.76 -9.17 2.01
CA GLN A 14 -1.48 -9.53 3.25
C GLN A 14 -2.18 -8.35 3.92
N SER A 15 -1.98 -7.12 3.45
CA SER A 15 -2.50 -5.92 4.13
C SER A 15 -4.04 -5.89 4.15
N PRO A 16 -4.69 -5.92 5.33
CA PRO A 16 -6.13 -5.78 5.44
C PRO A 16 -6.62 -4.42 4.94
N ALA A 17 -5.84 -3.36 5.20
CA ALA A 17 -6.14 -2.00 4.76
C ALA A 17 -6.24 -1.88 3.23
N ARG A 18 -5.27 -2.45 2.49
CA ARG A 18 -5.29 -2.47 1.03
C ARG A 18 -6.48 -3.23 0.48
N LEU A 19 -6.78 -4.39 1.06
CA LEU A 19 -7.93 -5.21 0.70
C LEU A 19 -9.25 -4.46 0.91
N ASN A 20 -9.38 -3.78 2.05
CA ASN A 20 -10.57 -3.02 2.41
C ASN A 20 -10.79 -1.84 1.47
N LEU A 21 -9.74 -1.09 1.12
CA LEU A 21 -9.85 0.01 0.15
C LEU A 21 -10.32 -0.45 -1.22
N LEU A 22 -9.76 -1.55 -1.74
CA LEU A 22 -10.19 -2.12 -3.02
C LEU A 22 -11.66 -2.56 -2.96
N ARG A 23 -12.08 -3.21 -1.88
CA ARG A 23 -13.47 -3.65 -1.68
C ARG A 23 -14.46 -2.49 -1.57
N GLN A 24 -14.12 -1.45 -0.83
CA GLN A 24 -14.93 -0.23 -0.72
C GLN A 24 -15.07 0.48 -2.07
N ALA A 25 -14.07 0.36 -2.96
CA ALA A 25 -14.12 0.85 -4.33
C ALA A 25 -14.94 -0.03 -5.28
N GLY A 26 -15.63 -1.06 -4.77
CA GLY A 26 -16.45 -1.99 -5.55
C GLY A 26 -15.66 -3.07 -6.27
N LEU A 27 -14.41 -3.34 -5.87
CA LEU A 27 -13.60 -4.42 -6.45
C LEU A 27 -13.70 -5.70 -5.60
N ALA A 28 -13.46 -6.85 -6.20
CA ALA A 28 -13.45 -8.14 -5.50
C ALA A 28 -12.11 -8.89 -5.69
N PRO A 29 -11.00 -8.40 -5.12
CA PRO A 29 -9.71 -9.08 -5.24
C PRO A 29 -9.65 -10.34 -4.37
N GLU A 30 -9.06 -11.40 -4.91
CA GLU A 30 -8.59 -12.55 -4.16
C GLU A 30 -7.20 -12.26 -3.58
N VAL A 31 -6.95 -12.64 -2.33
CA VAL A 31 -5.64 -12.43 -1.70
C VAL A 31 -4.73 -13.62 -1.97
N ILE A 32 -3.58 -13.37 -2.57
CA ILE A 32 -2.51 -14.36 -2.73
C ILE A 32 -1.21 -13.72 -2.28
N VAL A 33 -0.65 -14.19 -1.16
CA VAL A 33 0.58 -13.62 -0.61
C VAL A 33 1.78 -14.02 -1.45
N SER A 34 2.62 -13.05 -1.83
CA SER A 34 3.82 -13.29 -2.62
C SER A 34 4.88 -14.12 -1.88
N GLY A 35 5.10 -13.86 -0.60
CA GLY A 35 6.18 -14.48 0.20
C GLY A 35 7.57 -13.94 -0.16
N VAL A 36 7.64 -12.74 -0.75
CA VAL A 36 8.90 -12.05 -1.05
C VAL A 36 9.65 -11.77 0.25
N ASP A 37 10.94 -12.08 0.24
CA ASP A 37 11.88 -11.60 1.26
C ASP A 37 12.15 -10.12 1.00
N GLU A 38 11.49 -9.26 1.77
CA GLU A 38 11.55 -7.80 1.59
C GLU A 38 12.93 -7.24 1.96
N GLU A 39 13.68 -7.91 2.85
CA GLU A 39 15.01 -7.48 3.29
C GLU A 39 16.08 -7.67 2.20
N ALA A 40 15.83 -8.56 1.24
CA ALA A 40 16.72 -8.79 0.10
C ALA A 40 16.60 -7.69 -0.99
N VAL A 41 15.60 -6.81 -0.89
CA VAL A 41 15.36 -5.74 -1.87
C VAL A 41 15.89 -4.42 -1.32
N SER A 42 16.76 -3.77 -2.08
CA SER A 42 17.25 -2.43 -1.78
C SER A 42 17.15 -1.53 -3.02
N ALA A 43 17.04 -0.22 -2.78
CA ALA A 43 17.00 0.78 -3.84
C ALA A 43 17.64 2.09 -3.36
N PRO A 44 18.09 2.97 -4.28
CA PRO A 44 18.73 4.24 -3.92
C PRO A 44 17.83 5.21 -3.15
N THR A 45 16.52 5.19 -3.39
CA THR A 45 15.55 6.08 -2.75
C THR A 45 14.38 5.31 -2.13
N PRO A 46 13.69 5.87 -1.11
CA PRO A 46 12.48 5.27 -0.55
C PRO A 46 11.37 5.05 -1.59
N ALA A 47 11.23 5.97 -2.56
CA ALA A 47 10.26 5.85 -3.64
C ALA A 47 10.56 4.68 -4.59
N GLU A 48 11.83 4.48 -4.94
CA GLU A 48 12.27 3.34 -5.75
C GLU A 48 12.22 2.03 -4.95
N LEU A 49 12.46 2.06 -3.64
CA LEU A 49 12.34 0.87 -2.78
C LEU A 49 10.90 0.37 -2.76
N ALA A 50 9.94 1.26 -2.53
CA ALA A 50 8.52 0.91 -2.55
C ALA A 50 8.09 0.34 -3.91
N LEU A 51 8.60 0.91 -5.01
CA LEU A 51 8.33 0.42 -6.36
C LEU A 51 8.90 -0.98 -6.58
N ALA A 52 10.18 -1.19 -6.27
CA ALA A 52 10.86 -2.47 -6.44
C ALA A 52 10.19 -3.59 -5.62
N LEU A 53 9.78 -3.29 -4.39
CA LEU A 53 9.03 -4.22 -3.55
C LEU A 53 7.65 -4.54 -4.14
N ALA A 54 6.93 -3.54 -4.65
CA ALA A 54 5.63 -3.74 -5.29
C ALA A 54 5.75 -4.62 -6.55
N GLU A 55 6.77 -4.37 -7.39
CA GLU A 55 7.06 -5.14 -8.59
C GLU A 55 7.47 -6.58 -8.27
N ALA A 56 8.32 -6.79 -7.26
CA ALA A 56 8.71 -8.11 -6.79
C ALA A 56 7.49 -8.91 -6.32
N LYS A 57 6.63 -8.29 -5.50
CA LYS A 57 5.40 -8.92 -4.99
C LYS A 57 4.46 -9.31 -6.11
N ALA A 58 4.20 -8.41 -7.06
CA ALA A 58 3.35 -8.68 -8.21
C ALA A 58 3.92 -9.81 -9.08
N SER A 59 5.22 -9.74 -9.40
CA SER A 59 5.88 -10.69 -10.31
C SER A 59 5.91 -12.12 -9.76
N VAL A 60 6.19 -12.29 -8.47
CA VAL A 60 6.19 -13.61 -7.82
C VAL A 60 4.80 -14.25 -7.86
N VAL A 61 3.74 -13.47 -7.62
CA VAL A 61 2.37 -13.99 -7.69
C VAL A 61 1.96 -14.23 -9.16
N ALA A 62 2.28 -13.32 -10.08
CA ALA A 62 1.97 -13.43 -11.51
C ALA A 62 2.57 -14.66 -12.19
N ALA A 63 3.72 -15.15 -11.69
CA ALA A 63 4.36 -16.36 -12.19
C ALA A 63 3.63 -17.66 -11.79
N ARG A 64 2.65 -17.61 -10.88
CA ARG A 64 1.99 -18.81 -10.37
C ARG A 64 0.96 -19.37 -11.37
N PRO A 65 0.87 -20.69 -11.58
CA PRO A 65 -0.08 -21.28 -12.52
C PRO A 65 -1.54 -20.97 -12.19
N GLU A 66 -1.89 -20.85 -10.91
CA GLU A 66 -3.26 -20.59 -10.48
C GLU A 66 -3.75 -19.17 -10.80
N VAL A 67 -2.88 -18.22 -11.17
CA VAL A 67 -3.27 -16.84 -11.51
C VAL A 67 -3.27 -16.54 -13.02
N GLN A 68 -3.11 -17.54 -13.87
CA GLN A 68 -3.16 -17.35 -15.33
C GLN A 68 -4.49 -16.70 -15.74
N GLY A 69 -4.40 -15.66 -16.58
CA GLY A 69 -5.57 -14.89 -17.05
C GLY A 69 -6.07 -13.80 -16.08
N ALA A 70 -5.45 -13.63 -14.92
CA ALA A 70 -5.80 -12.61 -13.93
C ALA A 70 -4.97 -11.31 -14.06
N LEU A 71 -5.49 -10.26 -13.43
CA LEU A 71 -4.74 -9.06 -13.07
C LEU A 71 -4.19 -9.22 -11.64
N VAL A 72 -2.89 -9.02 -11.46
CA VAL A 72 -2.23 -9.13 -10.15
C VAL A 72 -1.75 -7.76 -9.72
N ILE A 73 -2.21 -7.28 -8.56
CA ILE A 73 -1.78 -6.01 -7.96
C ILE A 73 -0.76 -6.28 -6.86
N GLY A 74 0.48 -5.82 -7.04
CA GLY A 74 1.47 -5.68 -5.97
C GLY A 74 1.50 -4.26 -5.45
N CYS A 75 1.62 -4.12 -4.13
CA CYS A 75 1.81 -2.82 -3.48
C CYS A 75 2.77 -2.96 -2.30
N ASP A 76 3.59 -1.93 -2.11
CA ASP A 76 4.41 -1.78 -0.91
C ASP A 76 4.50 -0.31 -0.48
N SER A 77 4.71 -0.06 0.81
CA SER A 77 4.67 1.29 1.38
C SER A 77 5.80 1.49 2.37
N VAL A 78 6.52 2.61 2.26
CA VAL A 78 7.53 3.07 3.21
C VAL A 78 7.31 4.55 3.51
N LEU A 79 7.60 4.97 4.75
CA LEU A 79 7.64 6.38 5.09
C LEU A 79 9.05 6.91 4.80
N ASP A 80 9.13 7.92 3.95
CA ASP A 80 10.34 8.70 3.74
C ASP A 80 10.42 9.82 4.79
N LEU A 81 11.42 9.72 5.67
CA LEU A 81 11.77 10.75 6.64
C LEU A 81 13.23 11.18 6.39
N ASP A 82 13.42 12.40 5.88
CA ASP A 82 14.73 12.94 5.49
C ASP A 82 15.56 12.04 4.55
N GLY A 83 14.90 11.33 3.63
CA GLY A 83 15.55 10.40 2.69
C GLY A 83 15.77 8.99 3.25
N GLN A 84 15.36 8.71 4.49
CA GLN A 84 15.41 7.39 5.09
C GLN A 84 14.07 6.66 4.94
N ALA A 85 14.12 5.42 4.43
CA ALA A 85 12.94 4.58 4.31
C ALA A 85 12.63 3.89 5.65
N LEU A 86 11.48 4.26 6.24
CA LEU A 86 10.95 3.64 7.45
C LEU A 86 9.81 2.69 7.08
N GLY A 87 10.11 1.39 7.07
CA GLY A 87 9.13 0.32 6.93
C GLY A 87 8.33 0.11 8.21
N LYS A 88 7.92 -1.13 8.52
CA LYS A 88 7.39 -1.46 9.85
C LYS A 88 8.51 -1.41 10.90
N PRO A 89 8.24 -0.97 12.14
CA PRO A 89 9.24 -1.08 13.20
C PRO A 89 9.42 -2.54 13.61
N ALA A 90 10.65 -2.92 13.96
CA ALA A 90 10.98 -4.27 14.42
C ALA A 90 10.36 -4.56 15.79
N ASP A 91 10.29 -3.54 16.65
CA ASP A 91 9.76 -3.66 18.02
C ASP A 91 9.18 -2.35 18.55
N SER A 92 8.73 -2.40 19.81
CA SER A 92 8.11 -1.27 20.50
C SER A 92 9.09 -0.14 20.85
N GLU A 93 10.37 -0.46 21.05
CA GLU A 93 11.40 0.55 21.32
C GLU A 93 11.64 1.39 20.07
N GLU A 94 11.78 0.72 18.91
CA GLU A 94 11.91 1.38 17.63
C GLU A 94 10.66 2.19 17.27
N ALA A 95 9.45 1.65 17.50
CA ALA A 95 8.20 2.37 17.28
C ALA A 95 8.14 3.67 18.11
N THR A 96 8.56 3.61 19.39
CA THR A 96 8.61 4.78 20.28
C THR A 96 9.63 5.81 19.78
N ALA A 97 10.83 5.36 19.42
CA ALA A 97 11.88 6.24 18.89
C ALA A 97 11.43 6.94 17.61
N ARG A 98 10.79 6.21 16.69
CA ARG A 98 10.23 6.76 15.45
C ARG A 98 9.16 7.81 15.74
N TRP A 99 8.20 7.55 16.61
CA TRP A 99 7.18 8.55 16.96
C TRP A 99 7.76 9.82 17.59
N LYS A 100 8.76 9.69 18.46
CA LYS A 100 9.50 10.83 19.01
C LYS A 100 10.26 11.62 17.95
N ALA A 101 10.77 10.94 16.92
CA ALA A 101 11.46 11.56 15.80
C ALA A 101 10.51 12.19 14.77
N MET A 102 9.27 11.70 14.65
CA MET A 102 8.27 12.17 13.68
C MET A 102 7.39 13.32 14.20
N ARG A 103 7.08 13.36 15.50
CA ARG A 103 6.15 14.36 16.05
C ARG A 103 6.56 15.80 15.72
N GLY A 104 5.58 16.62 15.35
CA GLY A 104 5.76 18.01 14.94
C GLY A 104 6.46 18.20 13.59
N ARG A 105 6.59 17.13 12.79
CA ARG A 105 7.30 17.15 11.50
C ARG A 105 6.42 16.63 10.37
N ALA A 106 6.96 16.72 9.16
CA ALA A 106 6.37 16.08 7.99
C ALA A 106 7.27 14.95 7.47
N GLY A 107 6.64 13.90 6.97
CA GLY A 107 7.28 12.85 6.17
C GLY A 107 6.48 12.61 4.89
N THR A 108 7.05 11.86 3.95
CA THR A 108 6.34 11.51 2.71
C THR A 108 6.10 10.01 2.68
N LEU A 109 4.83 9.58 2.67
CA LEU A 109 4.55 8.17 2.44
C LEU A 109 4.69 7.87 0.94
N GLN A 110 5.61 6.96 0.64
CA GLN A 110 5.84 6.41 -0.70
C GLN A 110 5.15 5.05 -0.77
N THR A 111 4.21 4.87 -1.70
CA THR A 111 3.65 3.55 -2.00
C THR A 111 3.90 3.21 -3.45
N GLY A 112 4.60 2.11 -3.69
CA GLY A 112 4.76 1.53 -5.02
C GLY A 112 3.53 0.71 -5.40
N HIS A 113 3.17 0.77 -6.67
CA HIS A 113 2.10 0.01 -7.28
C HIS A 113 2.63 -0.71 -8.51
N CYS A 114 2.31 -1.99 -8.63
CA CYS A 114 2.54 -2.74 -9.86
C CYS A 114 1.28 -3.54 -10.19
N ILE A 115 0.81 -3.43 -11.43
CA ILE A 115 -0.30 -4.23 -11.95
C ILE A 115 0.23 -5.10 -13.08
N TYR A 116 0.11 -6.41 -12.93
CA TYR A 116 0.54 -7.39 -13.92
C TYR A 116 -0.68 -8.01 -14.61
N ASP A 117 -0.76 -7.89 -15.93
CA ASP A 117 -1.72 -8.64 -16.75
C ASP A 117 -1.07 -9.96 -17.17
N THR A 118 -1.46 -11.05 -16.50
CA THR A 118 -0.89 -12.38 -16.76
C THR A 118 -1.32 -12.96 -18.10
N ALA A 119 -2.47 -12.53 -18.66
CA ALA A 119 -2.92 -12.95 -19.98
C ALA A 119 -2.05 -12.32 -21.08
N ALA A 120 -1.77 -11.02 -20.94
CA ALA A 120 -0.98 -10.25 -21.91
C ALA A 120 0.54 -10.28 -21.62
N LYS A 121 0.96 -10.85 -20.48
CA LYS A 121 2.36 -10.94 -20.01
C LYS A 121 3.06 -9.58 -19.99
N ARG A 122 2.37 -8.56 -19.49
CA ARG A 122 2.89 -7.20 -19.35
C ARG A 122 2.45 -6.59 -18.03
N TYR A 123 3.17 -5.58 -17.58
CA TYR A 123 2.83 -4.86 -16.36
C TYR A 123 3.00 -3.36 -16.55
N ALA A 124 2.38 -2.60 -15.65
CA ALA A 124 2.57 -1.17 -15.47
C ALA A 124 2.79 -0.92 -13.98
N SER A 125 3.74 -0.05 -13.65
CA SER A 125 4.12 0.25 -12.28
C SER A 125 4.50 1.72 -12.09
N ALA A 126 4.24 2.25 -10.91
CA ALA A 126 4.65 3.59 -10.51
C ALA A 126 4.55 3.75 -8.99
N THR A 127 5.17 4.80 -8.45
CA THR A 127 5.05 5.20 -7.05
C THR A 127 4.09 6.37 -6.91
N ALA A 128 3.23 6.32 -5.90
CA ALA A 128 2.48 7.47 -5.41
C ALA A 128 3.09 8.02 -4.12
N SER A 129 3.16 9.35 -4.02
CA SER A 129 3.74 10.07 -2.89
C SER A 129 2.66 10.91 -2.21
N THR A 130 2.65 10.94 -0.88
CA THR A 130 1.73 11.80 -0.11
C THR A 130 2.43 12.32 1.12
N VAL A 131 2.45 13.64 1.29
CA VAL A 131 3.03 14.27 2.48
C VAL A 131 2.08 14.07 3.64
N VAL A 132 2.63 13.70 4.80
CA VAL A 132 1.91 13.52 6.07
C VAL A 132 2.51 14.47 7.09
N ARG A 133 1.67 15.31 7.70
CA ARG A 133 2.04 16.19 8.81
C ARG A 133 1.65 15.55 10.13
N PHE A 134 2.64 15.22 10.95
CA PHE A 134 2.45 14.64 12.27
C PHE A 134 2.29 15.76 13.29
N GLY A 135 1.29 15.63 14.16
CA GLY A 135 1.10 16.53 15.29
C GLY A 135 2.13 16.28 16.40
N GLU A 136 1.86 16.82 17.59
CA GLU A 136 2.77 16.77 18.73
C GLU A 136 2.23 15.90 19.88
N PRO A 137 2.01 14.58 19.70
CA PRO A 137 1.59 13.74 20.81
C PRO A 137 2.64 13.75 21.93
N THR A 138 2.13 13.78 23.15
CA THR A 138 2.90 13.68 24.38
C THR A 138 3.58 12.31 24.49
N ASP A 139 4.60 12.22 25.34
CA ASP A 139 5.28 10.94 25.60
C ASP A 139 4.30 9.86 26.14
N GLU A 140 3.28 10.28 26.90
CA GLU A 140 2.23 9.40 27.43
C GLU A 140 1.32 8.87 26.33
N GLU A 141 0.91 9.72 25.38
CA GLU A 141 0.11 9.32 24.22
C GLU A 141 0.88 8.38 23.29
N ILE A 142 2.17 8.66 23.04
CA ILE A 142 3.05 7.78 22.25
C ILE A 142 3.16 6.41 22.95
N ALA A 143 3.40 6.38 24.26
CA ALA A 143 3.50 5.13 25.02
C ALA A 143 2.20 4.34 24.97
N ALA A 144 1.05 5.00 25.12
CA ALA A 144 -0.27 4.37 25.01
C ALA A 144 -0.52 3.80 23.60
N TYR A 145 -0.11 4.51 22.55
CA TYR A 145 -0.25 4.04 21.17
C TYR A 145 0.64 2.83 20.88
N VAL A 146 1.89 2.85 21.35
CA VAL A 146 2.83 1.73 21.20
C VAL A 146 2.37 0.50 21.97
N ALA A 147 1.90 0.66 23.20
CA ALA A 147 1.33 -0.42 24.01
C ALA A 147 0.11 -1.08 23.36
N SER A 148 -0.53 -0.40 22.42
CA SER A 148 -1.68 -0.89 21.67
C SER A 148 -1.34 -1.96 20.62
N GLY A 149 -0.06 -2.08 20.25
CA GLY A 149 0.47 -3.04 19.25
C GLY A 149 0.25 -2.64 17.79
N GLU A 150 -0.67 -1.72 17.49
CA GLU A 150 -0.96 -1.25 16.13
C GLU A 150 0.28 -0.74 15.35
N PRO A 151 1.20 0.06 15.93
CA PRO A 151 2.31 0.63 15.16
C PRO A 151 3.27 -0.42 14.58
N LEU A 152 3.31 -1.63 15.16
CA LEU A 152 4.19 -2.72 14.70
C LEU A 152 3.73 -3.32 13.38
N HIS A 153 2.50 -3.03 12.94
CA HIS A 153 1.91 -3.66 11.77
C HIS A 153 1.79 -2.72 10.56
N VAL A 154 2.15 -1.44 10.73
CA VAL A 154 1.98 -0.38 9.72
C VAL A 154 3.32 0.27 9.38
N ALA A 155 3.50 0.65 8.11
CA ALA A 155 4.71 1.31 7.64
C ALA A 155 4.84 2.70 8.29
N GLY A 156 6.07 3.09 8.66
CA GLY A 156 6.30 4.33 9.40
C GLY A 156 5.68 4.35 10.81
N ALA A 157 5.14 3.24 11.31
CA ALA A 157 4.48 3.15 12.61
C ALA A 157 3.21 4.03 12.76
N PHE A 158 2.51 4.35 11.66
CA PHE A 158 1.24 5.10 11.69
C PHE A 158 0.25 4.67 10.59
N THR A 159 -1.02 5.04 10.75
CA THR A 159 -2.08 4.97 9.74
C THR A 159 -3.11 6.10 9.91
N LEU A 160 -3.93 6.36 8.89
CA LEU A 160 -5.03 7.35 8.92
C LEU A 160 -6.37 6.78 9.42
N ASP A 161 -6.51 5.46 9.49
CA ASP A 161 -7.77 4.78 9.81
C ASP A 161 -7.70 3.96 11.12
N GLY A 162 -6.73 4.30 11.97
CA GLY A 162 -6.43 3.62 13.23
C GLY A 162 -6.16 4.58 14.40
N ARG A 163 -5.51 4.08 15.46
CA ARG A 163 -5.29 4.84 16.70
C ARG A 163 -4.32 5.99 16.56
N SER A 164 -3.45 6.00 15.55
CA SER A 164 -2.60 7.16 15.24
C SER A 164 -3.33 8.30 14.56
N ALA A 165 -4.55 8.09 14.02
CA ALA A 165 -5.25 9.11 13.24
C ALA A 165 -5.43 10.45 13.98
N PRO A 166 -5.72 10.49 15.29
CA PRO A 166 -5.77 11.76 16.06
C PRO A 166 -4.44 12.51 16.15
N PHE A 167 -3.31 11.85 15.87
CA PHE A 167 -1.96 12.45 15.89
C PHE A 167 -1.50 12.93 14.51
N ILE A 168 -2.36 12.86 13.49
CA ILE A 168 -2.06 13.34 12.13
C ILE A 168 -2.82 14.64 11.88
N GLU A 169 -2.10 15.73 11.64
CA GLU A 169 -2.70 17.06 11.43
C GLU A 169 -3.24 17.24 10.01
N GLY A 170 -2.69 16.49 9.06
CA GLY A 170 -3.22 16.44 7.71
C GLY A 170 -2.25 15.82 6.71
N ILE A 171 -2.72 15.74 5.47
CA ILE A 171 -1.98 15.18 4.36
C ILE A 171 -2.05 16.11 3.15
N ASP A 172 -1.04 16.09 2.30
CA ASP A 172 -1.07 16.68 0.96
C ASP A 172 -0.89 15.57 -0.08
N GLY A 173 -1.98 15.17 -0.72
CA GLY A 173 -1.99 14.09 -1.70
C GLY A 173 -3.21 13.17 -1.55
N ASP A 174 -2.97 11.88 -1.70
CA ASP A 174 -4.03 10.86 -1.74
C ASP A 174 -4.12 10.09 -0.42
N HIS A 175 -5.26 10.18 0.26
CA HIS A 175 -5.52 9.42 1.50
C HIS A 175 -5.36 7.90 1.32
N GLY A 176 -5.77 7.34 0.16
CA GLY A 176 -5.65 5.92 -0.11
C GLY A 176 -4.18 5.49 -0.20
N ASN A 177 -3.33 6.37 -0.73
CA ASN A 177 -1.88 6.17 -0.74
C ASN A 177 -1.35 5.99 0.69
N VAL A 178 -1.82 6.80 1.64
CA VAL A 178 -1.39 6.75 3.04
C VAL A 178 -1.83 5.46 3.75
N ILE A 179 -3.05 5.02 3.48
CA ILE A 179 -3.58 3.74 3.99
C ILE A 179 -2.86 2.53 3.33
N GLY A 180 -2.28 2.72 2.14
CA GLY A 180 -1.36 1.78 1.51
C GLY A 180 -1.70 1.38 0.07
N ILE A 181 -2.73 1.94 -0.55
CA ILE A 181 -3.02 1.78 -1.99
C ILE A 181 -3.73 2.99 -2.60
N SER A 182 -3.08 3.66 -3.56
CA SER A 182 -3.65 4.77 -4.30
C SER A 182 -4.60 4.29 -5.41
N LEU A 183 -5.91 4.37 -5.17
CA LEU A 183 -6.92 4.02 -6.18
C LEU A 183 -6.85 4.87 -7.46
N PRO A 184 -6.57 6.19 -7.40
CA PRO A 184 -6.32 7.00 -8.59
C PRO A 184 -5.13 6.50 -9.41
N LEU A 185 -4.03 6.05 -8.77
CA LEU A 185 -2.91 5.48 -9.49
C LEU A 185 -3.24 4.08 -10.05
N VAL A 186 -3.91 3.22 -9.28
CA VAL A 186 -4.40 1.92 -9.77
C VAL A 186 -5.24 2.08 -11.04
N ARG A 187 -6.16 3.06 -11.06
CA ARG A 187 -6.96 3.37 -12.26
C ARG A 187 -6.09 3.75 -13.47
N ARG A 188 -5.04 4.54 -13.27
CA ARG A 188 -4.12 4.96 -14.36
C ARG A 188 -3.33 3.78 -14.89
N LEU A 189 -2.74 2.97 -14.01
CA LEU A 189 -1.98 1.78 -14.39
C LEU A 189 -2.85 0.74 -15.12
N LEU A 190 -4.09 0.54 -14.67
CA LEU A 190 -5.07 -0.29 -15.40
C LEU A 190 -5.33 0.26 -16.81
N ALA A 191 -5.49 1.57 -16.95
CA ALA A 191 -5.73 2.20 -18.26
C ALA A 191 -4.53 2.06 -19.21
N GLU A 192 -3.29 2.13 -18.72
CA GLU A 192 -2.07 1.82 -19.50
C GLU A 192 -2.07 0.35 -19.97
N LEU A 193 -2.66 -0.53 -19.17
CA LEU A 193 -2.92 -1.92 -19.51
C LEU A 193 -4.21 -2.13 -20.34
N GLY A 194 -4.84 -1.06 -20.82
CA GLY A 194 -6.05 -1.14 -21.63
C GLY A 194 -7.25 -1.75 -20.90
N VAL A 195 -7.27 -1.69 -19.57
CA VAL A 195 -8.36 -2.17 -18.71
C VAL A 195 -9.02 -0.97 -18.04
N GLY A 196 -10.33 -0.79 -18.23
CA GLY A 196 -11.12 0.16 -17.48
C GLY A 196 -11.38 -0.33 -16.06
N ILE A 197 -11.17 0.52 -15.04
CA ILE A 197 -11.48 0.15 -13.64
C ILE A 197 -12.94 -0.25 -13.44
N THR A 198 -13.85 0.32 -14.23
CA THR A 198 -15.30 0.03 -14.19
C THR A 198 -15.63 -1.39 -14.66
N GLU A 199 -14.76 -2.01 -15.47
CA GLU A 199 -14.91 -3.42 -15.87
C GLU A 199 -14.71 -4.38 -14.69
N LEU A 200 -14.07 -3.91 -13.63
CA LEU A 200 -13.75 -4.69 -12.43
C LEU A 200 -14.77 -4.51 -11.30
N TRP A 201 -15.75 -3.62 -11.45
CA TRP A 201 -16.77 -3.39 -10.43
C TRP A 201 -17.65 -4.62 -10.20
N THR A 202 -17.93 -4.93 -8.93
CA THR A 202 -18.93 -5.90 -8.53
C THR A 202 -20.31 -5.47 -9.01
N PRO A 203 -21.19 -6.42 -9.40
CA PRO A 203 -22.53 -6.04 -9.81
C PRO A 203 -23.24 -5.45 -8.60
N ARG A 204 -24.12 -4.48 -8.82
CA ARG A 204 -25.00 -4.02 -7.73
C ARG A 204 -25.86 -5.20 -7.29
N GLU A 205 -25.78 -5.57 -6.02
CA GLU A 205 -26.81 -6.37 -5.38
C GLU A 205 -28.10 -5.53 -5.38
N LYS A 206 -29.21 -6.12 -5.81
CA LYS A 206 -30.52 -5.46 -5.90
C LYS A 206 -31.14 -5.32 -4.51
#